data_AF-A0A7L2R741-F1
#
_entry.id   AF-A0A7L2R741-F1
#
_cell.length_a   1.000
_cell.length_b   1.000
_cell.length_c   1.000
_cell.angle_alpha   90.00
_cell.angle_beta   90.00
_cell.angle_gamma   90.00
#
_symmetry.space_group_name_H-M   'P 1'
#
loop_
_entity.id
_entity.type
_entity.pdbx_description
1 polymer ?
#
loop_
_entity_poly.entity_id
_entity_poly.type
_entity_poly.pdbx_seq_one_letter_code
_entity_poly.pdbx_strand_id
1 'polypeptide(L)'
;SCQDPLPWATCPLNSSRTGYEEECEKTSSTQYFWYRQTLNISPSLEASGSVQWKQALCLTLAWFVIYLCILRGTASTGKVVYVTASLPYCVLLIYLIRGLTLHGAVNGLVYMFTPKLEQLANPKTWISAATQIFFSLGLGFGSLIAFASYNEP
;
A
#
# COMPACT_ATOMS: atom_id res chain seq x y z
N SER A 1 -11.37 7.04 6.51
CA SER A 1 -11.55 7.15 7.97
C SER A 1 -12.75 8.02 8.21
N CYS A 2 -13.65 7.65 9.11
CA CYS A 2 -14.96 8.29 9.29
C CYS A 2 -15.11 8.95 10.68
N GLN A 3 -14.00 9.24 11.36
CA GLN A 3 -14.00 9.83 12.69
C GLN A 3 -12.89 10.87 12.81
N ASP A 4 -13.20 11.97 13.51
CA ASP A 4 -12.28 13.01 13.95
C ASP A 4 -12.32 13.08 15.49
N PRO A 5 -11.21 12.79 16.20
CA PRO A 5 -9.86 12.56 15.68
C PRO A 5 -9.64 11.17 15.05
N LEU A 6 -8.64 11.09 14.16
CA LEU A 6 -8.17 9.83 13.58
C LEU A 6 -7.66 8.88 14.67
N PRO A 7 -7.87 7.55 14.54
CA PRO A 7 -7.51 6.60 15.60
C PRO A 7 -5.99 6.44 15.81
N TRP A 8 -5.17 6.83 14.84
CA TRP A 8 -3.71 6.85 14.94
C TRP A 8 -3.14 8.25 15.24
N ALA A 9 -3.99 9.24 15.54
CA ALA A 9 -3.53 10.60 15.83
C ALA A 9 -2.85 10.72 17.20
N THR A 10 -3.22 9.89 18.18
CA THR A 10 -2.71 9.96 19.56
C THR A 10 -2.44 8.56 20.10
N CYS A 11 -1.54 8.47 21.07
CA CYS A 11 -1.27 7.22 21.78
C CYS A 11 -2.42 6.87 22.73
N PRO A 12 -2.79 5.59 22.86
CA PRO A 12 -3.74 5.16 23.88
C PRO A 12 -3.13 5.29 25.28
N LEU A 13 -4.01 5.50 26.28
CA LEU A 13 -3.63 5.45 27.69
C LEU A 13 -3.38 4.01 28.15
N ASN A 14 -2.49 3.87 29.13
CA ASN A 14 -2.24 2.60 29.80
C ASN A 14 -3.45 2.12 30.61
N SER A 15 -3.41 0.86 31.05
CA SER A 15 -4.50 0.23 31.83
C SER A 15 -4.91 1.01 33.09
N SER A 16 -3.94 1.61 33.80
CA SER A 16 -4.18 2.44 34.99
C SER A 16 -4.61 3.89 34.69
N ARG A 17 -4.66 4.29 33.42
CA ARG A 17 -4.97 5.65 32.94
C ARG A 17 -4.09 6.74 33.55
N THR A 18 -2.85 6.42 33.91
CA THR A 18 -1.89 7.34 34.51
C THR A 18 -0.89 7.91 33.51
N GLY A 19 -0.78 7.30 32.33
CA GLY A 19 0.13 7.70 31.27
C GLY A 19 -0.22 7.02 29.94
N TYR A 20 0.58 7.26 28.91
CA TYR A 20 0.44 6.57 27.64
C TYR A 20 1.02 5.16 27.69
N GLU A 21 0.63 4.32 26.74
CA GLU A 21 1.25 3.01 26.54
C GLU A 21 2.75 3.16 26.20
N GLU A 22 3.62 2.50 26.96
CA GLU A 22 5.08 2.65 26.89
C GLU A 22 5.62 2.33 25.49
N GLU A 23 5.08 1.30 24.84
CA GLU A 23 5.47 0.92 23.48
C GLU A 23 5.08 2.00 22.45
N CYS A 24 3.97 2.70 22.68
CA CYS A 24 3.54 3.80 21.81
C CYS A 24 4.43 5.02 22.01
N GLU A 25 4.80 5.34 23.25
CA GLU A 25 5.72 6.46 23.56
C GLU A 25 7.12 6.23 23.01
N LYS A 26 7.64 4.99 23.07
CA LYS A 26 8.95 4.65 22.50
C LYS A 26 8.98 4.70 20.98
N THR A 27 7.82 4.64 20.32
CA THR A 27 7.69 4.61 18.86
C THR A 27 6.91 5.82 18.37
N SER A 28 5.79 5.60 17.67
CA SER A 28 4.87 6.63 17.25
C SER A 28 3.45 6.08 17.27
N SER A 29 2.46 6.95 17.46
CA SER A 29 1.04 6.56 17.46
C SER A 29 0.63 5.80 16.20
N THR A 30 1.15 6.19 15.03
CA THR A 30 0.90 5.51 13.75
C THR A 30 1.55 4.13 13.68
N GLN A 31 2.79 3.97 14.16
CA GLN A 31 3.45 2.67 14.18
C GLN A 31 2.77 1.72 15.17
N TYR A 32 2.41 2.21 16.35
CA TYR A 32 1.65 1.43 17.33
C TYR A 32 0.29 1.00 16.78
N PHE A 33 -0.45 1.93 16.15
CA PHE A 33 -1.72 1.63 15.49
C PHE A 33 -1.56 0.54 14.42
N TRP A 34 -0.51 0.60 13.61
CA TRP A 34 -0.26 -0.38 12.56
C TRP A 34 0.11 -1.75 13.13
N TYR A 35 1.11 -1.82 14.01
CA TYR A 35 1.67 -3.10 14.46
C TYR A 35 0.85 -3.77 15.57
N ARG A 36 0.26 -2.99 16.49
CA ARG A 36 -0.48 -3.53 17.64
C ARG A 36 -1.98 -3.54 17.44
N GLN A 37 -2.57 -2.48 16.89
CA GLN A 37 -4.03 -2.41 16.75
C GLN A 37 -4.55 -3.01 15.43
N THR A 38 -3.84 -2.76 14.33
CA THR A 38 -4.20 -3.28 13.01
C THR A 38 -3.69 -4.71 12.90
N LEU A 39 -2.39 -4.91 12.70
CA LEU A 39 -1.82 -6.24 12.42
C LEU A 39 -1.87 -7.20 13.62
N ASN A 40 -1.65 -6.68 14.83
CA ASN A 40 -1.45 -7.47 16.04
C ASN A 40 -0.34 -8.53 15.86
N ILE A 41 0.87 -8.05 15.59
CA ILE A 41 2.02 -8.89 15.24
C ILE A 41 2.48 -9.80 16.39
N SER A 42 2.92 -11.01 16.05
CA SER A 42 3.59 -11.93 16.96
C SER A 42 5.06 -11.53 17.18
N PRO A 43 5.70 -11.98 18.27
CA PRO A 43 7.11 -11.70 18.53
C PRO A 43 8.07 -12.43 17.58
N SER A 44 7.64 -13.55 16.96
CA SER A 44 8.44 -14.33 16.03
C SER A 44 7.56 -15.07 15.01
N LEU A 45 8.17 -15.55 13.92
CA LEU A 45 7.48 -16.35 12.90
C LEU A 45 7.03 -17.72 13.41
N GLU A 46 7.76 -18.29 14.38
CA GLU A 46 7.44 -19.59 14.99
C GLU A 46 6.22 -19.49 15.91
N ALA A 47 5.99 -18.32 16.50
CA ALA A 47 4.82 -18.04 17.33
C ALA A 47 3.63 -17.61 16.45
N SER A 48 2.88 -18.59 15.96
CA SER A 48 1.61 -18.32 15.27
C SER A 48 0.49 -18.03 16.27
N GLY A 49 -0.13 -16.85 16.15
CA GLY A 49 -1.33 -16.49 16.93
C GLY A 49 -2.63 -17.04 16.33
N SER A 50 -3.76 -16.56 16.84
CA SER A 50 -5.08 -16.84 16.24
C SER A 50 -5.34 -16.02 14.98
N VAL A 51 -6.28 -16.46 14.15
CA VAL A 51 -6.76 -15.68 13.00
C VAL A 51 -7.34 -14.35 13.47
N GLN A 52 -6.81 -13.25 12.92
CA GLN A 52 -7.31 -11.91 13.23
C GLN A 52 -8.61 -11.66 12.45
N TRP A 53 -9.75 -11.69 13.15
CA TRP A 53 -11.08 -11.67 12.53
C TRP A 53 -11.38 -10.42 11.70
N LYS A 54 -10.84 -9.25 12.09
CA LYS A 54 -11.03 -8.00 11.33
C LYS A 54 -10.38 -8.10 9.94
N GLN A 55 -9.16 -8.63 9.87
CA GLN A 55 -8.41 -8.86 8.63
C GLN A 55 -9.07 -9.94 7.79
N ALA A 56 -9.51 -11.03 8.41
CA ALA A 56 -10.23 -12.09 7.71
C ALA A 56 -11.49 -11.54 7.04
N LEU A 57 -12.27 -10.72 7.76
CA LEU A 57 -13.44 -10.05 7.19
C LEU A 57 -13.07 -9.11 6.03
N CYS A 58 -12.04 -8.27 6.20
CA CYS A 58 -11.56 -7.40 5.12
C CYS A 58 -11.12 -8.19 3.87
N LEU A 59 -10.44 -9.32 4.07
CA LEU A 59 -10.00 -10.20 2.99
C LEU A 59 -11.19 -10.85 2.28
N THR A 60 -12.17 -11.36 3.03
CA THR A 60 -13.40 -11.93 2.45
C THR A 60 -14.17 -10.89 1.64
N LEU A 61 -14.31 -9.67 2.17
CA LEU A 61 -14.96 -8.57 1.44
C LEU A 61 -14.18 -8.19 0.18
N ALA A 62 -12.84 -8.13 0.24
CA ALA A 62 -12.02 -7.85 -0.93
C ALA A 62 -12.20 -8.91 -2.04
N TRP A 63 -12.18 -10.20 -1.69
CA TRP A 63 -12.45 -11.29 -2.64
C TRP A 63 -13.86 -11.24 -3.20
N PHE A 64 -14.85 -10.91 -2.37
CA PHE A 64 -16.23 -10.75 -2.82
C PHE A 64 -16.36 -9.61 -3.84
N VAL A 65 -15.71 -8.47 -3.60
CA VAL A 65 -15.68 -7.35 -4.56
C VAL A 65 -15.00 -7.75 -5.86
N ILE A 66 -13.84 -8.42 -5.79
CA ILE A 66 -13.14 -8.93 -6.99
C ILE A 66 -14.05 -9.84 -7.80
N TYR A 67 -14.72 -10.80 -7.13
CA TYR A 67 -15.67 -11.70 -7.76
C TYR A 67 -16.78 -10.94 -8.49
N LEU A 68 -17.40 -9.94 -7.85
CA LEU A 68 -18.44 -9.12 -8.48
C LEU A 68 -17.92 -8.36 -9.71
N CYS A 69 -16.69 -7.84 -9.67
CA CYS A 69 -16.10 -7.12 -10.79
C CYS A 69 -15.90 -8.02 -12.03
N ILE A 70 -15.50 -9.27 -11.82
CA ILE A 70 -15.16 -10.22 -12.90
C ILE A 70 -16.31 -11.16 -13.30
N LEU A 71 -17.42 -11.21 -12.54
CA LEU A 71 -18.50 -12.19 -12.69
C LEU A 71 -19.05 -12.31 -14.12
N ARG A 72 -19.10 -11.20 -14.85
CA ARG A 72 -19.61 -11.13 -16.24
C ARG A 72 -18.48 -11.05 -17.29
N GLY A 73 -17.28 -11.48 -16.92
CA GLY A 73 -16.11 -11.53 -17.82
C GLY A 73 -15.65 -10.14 -18.27
N THR A 74 -15.01 -10.10 -19.45
CA THR A 74 -14.35 -8.91 -20.00
C THR A 74 -15.30 -7.73 -20.24
N ALA A 75 -16.59 -7.99 -20.52
CA ALA A 75 -17.59 -6.95 -20.71
C ALA A 75 -17.89 -6.14 -19.42
N SER A 76 -17.83 -6.78 -18.24
CA SER A 76 -17.98 -6.09 -16.94
C SER A 76 -16.66 -5.53 -16.46
N THR A 77 -15.59 -6.32 -16.55
CA THR A 77 -14.24 -5.88 -16.15
C THR A 77 -13.84 -4.61 -16.89
N GLY A 78 -14.10 -4.50 -18.20
CA GLY A 78 -13.80 -3.30 -18.98
C GLY A 78 -14.50 -2.04 -18.45
N LYS A 79 -15.77 -2.15 -18.02
CA LYS A 79 -16.52 -1.03 -17.44
C LYS A 79 -15.95 -0.59 -16.09
N VAL A 80 -15.61 -1.55 -15.23
CA VAL A 80 -15.01 -1.29 -13.91
C VAL A 80 -13.64 -0.63 -14.07
N VAL A 81 -12.84 -1.07 -15.05
CA VAL A 81 -11.48 -0.56 -15.31
C VAL A 81 -11.48 0.93 -15.62
N TYR A 82 -12.49 1.48 -16.31
CA TYR A 82 -12.56 2.94 -16.54
C TYR A 82 -12.55 3.75 -15.24
N VAL A 83 -13.12 3.22 -14.15
CA VAL A 83 -13.08 3.89 -12.85
C VAL A 83 -11.80 3.54 -12.10
N THR A 84 -11.47 2.25 -11.99
CA THR A 84 -10.36 1.79 -11.16
C THR A 84 -8.99 2.16 -11.71
N ALA A 85 -8.84 2.33 -13.02
CA ALA A 85 -7.60 2.79 -13.63
C ALA A 85 -7.49 4.32 -13.63
N SER A 86 -8.58 5.06 -13.82
CA SER A 86 -8.54 6.53 -13.88
C SER A 86 -8.47 7.19 -12.50
N LEU A 87 -9.20 6.68 -11.51
CA LEU A 87 -9.24 7.29 -10.17
C LEU A 87 -7.85 7.43 -9.51
N PRO A 88 -6.95 6.43 -9.56
CA PRO A 88 -5.60 6.57 -9.02
C PRO A 88 -4.84 7.76 -9.60
N TYR A 89 -4.95 8.05 -10.91
CA TYR A 89 -4.29 9.21 -11.52
C TYR A 89 -4.84 10.53 -10.98
N CYS A 90 -6.16 10.64 -10.80
CA CYS A 90 -6.77 11.82 -10.19
C CYS A 90 -6.27 12.02 -8.75
N VAL A 91 -6.23 10.96 -7.95
CA VAL A 91 -5.74 11.02 -6.56
C VAL A 91 -4.25 11.37 -6.51
N LEU A 92 -3.43 10.79 -7.38
CA LEU A 92 -2.00 11.12 -7.48
C LEU A 92 -1.79 12.59 -7.84
N LEU A 93 -2.59 13.15 -8.74
CA LEU A 93 -2.50 14.57 -9.08
C LEU A 93 -2.83 15.46 -7.89
N ILE A 94 -3.88 15.14 -7.13
CA ILE A 94 -4.25 15.87 -5.91
C ILE A 94 -3.11 15.79 -4.88
N TYR A 95 -2.56 14.59 -4.66
CA TYR A 95 -1.44 14.40 -3.74
C TYR A 95 -0.15 15.07 -4.21
N LEU A 96 0.09 15.14 -5.51
CA LEU A 96 1.23 15.88 -6.06
C LEU A 96 1.11 17.37 -5.74
N ILE A 97 -0.04 17.99 -6.04
CA ILE A 97 -0.29 19.41 -5.73
C ILE A 97 -0.18 19.65 -4.23
N ARG A 98 -0.79 18.79 -3.40
CA ARG A 98 -0.70 18.94 -1.95
C ARG A 98 0.72 18.73 -1.42
N GLY A 99 1.43 17.76 -1.94
CA GLY A 99 2.82 17.46 -1.59
C GLY A 99 3.76 18.62 -1.89
N LEU A 100 3.62 19.25 -3.06
CA LEU A 100 4.43 20.39 -3.48
C LEU A 100 4.11 21.68 -2.71
N THR A 101 2.88 21.82 -2.19
CA THR A 101 2.47 22.99 -1.39
C THR A 101 2.84 22.89 0.09
N LEU A 102 3.32 21.74 0.56
CA LEU A 102 3.76 21.55 1.95
C LEU A 102 5.16 22.14 2.17
N HIS A 103 5.37 22.70 3.36
CA HIS A 103 6.68 23.18 3.79
C HIS A 103 7.69 22.04 3.78
N GLY A 104 8.87 22.29 3.19
CA GLY A 104 9.95 21.30 3.10
C GLY A 104 9.87 20.33 1.91
N ALA A 105 8.89 20.47 1.00
CA ALA A 105 8.77 19.62 -0.20
C ALA A 105 10.05 19.59 -1.05
N VAL A 106 10.71 20.74 -1.20
CA VAL A 106 11.96 20.88 -1.97
C VAL A 106 13.08 19.99 -1.43
N ASN A 107 13.18 19.80 -0.12
CA ASN A 107 14.22 18.96 0.48
C ASN A 107 14.09 17.50 0.03
N GLY A 108 12.85 16.99 -0.03
CA GLY A 108 12.55 15.65 -0.54
C GLY A 108 12.89 15.49 -2.02
N LEU A 109 12.58 16.50 -2.83
CA LEU A 109 12.91 16.51 -4.27
C LEU A 109 14.41 16.52 -4.51
N VAL A 110 15.16 17.38 -3.80
CA VAL A 110 16.62 17.43 -3.90
C VAL A 110 17.22 16.08 -3.50
N TYR A 111 16.75 15.47 -2.40
CA TYR A 111 17.21 14.14 -2.01
C TYR A 111 16.93 13.07 -3.07
N MET A 112 15.73 13.07 -3.67
CA MET A 112 15.32 12.10 -4.69
C MET A 112 16.14 12.23 -5.99
N PHE A 113 16.43 13.45 -6.42
CA PHE A 113 17.09 13.72 -7.70
C PHE A 113 18.61 13.90 -7.61
N THR A 114 19.21 13.84 -6.42
CA THR A 114 20.67 13.86 -6.27
C THR A 114 21.26 12.49 -6.64
N PRO A 115 21.98 12.35 -7.77
CA PRO A 115 22.47 11.04 -8.23
C PRO A 115 23.67 10.57 -7.39
N LYS A 116 23.67 9.28 -7.06
CA LYS A 116 24.78 8.59 -6.41
C LYS A 116 25.46 7.68 -7.40
N LEU A 117 26.43 8.22 -8.14
CA LEU A 117 27.06 7.53 -9.29
C LEU A 117 27.79 6.26 -8.87
N GLU A 118 28.30 6.19 -7.64
CA GLU A 118 28.92 4.99 -7.07
C GLU A 118 27.97 3.78 -7.04
N GLN A 119 26.65 4.00 -6.96
CA GLN A 119 25.67 2.91 -6.95
C GLN A 119 25.50 2.25 -8.32
N LEU A 120 25.90 2.91 -9.40
CA LEU A 120 25.82 2.33 -10.76
C LEU A 120 26.84 1.21 -10.98
N ALA A 121 27.96 1.24 -10.26
CA ALA A 121 28.97 0.18 -10.29
C ALA A 121 28.54 -1.07 -9.49
N ASN A 122 27.50 -0.95 -8.64
CA ASN A 122 26.99 -2.07 -7.85
C ASN A 122 26.04 -2.95 -8.69
N PRO A 123 26.37 -4.23 -8.94
CA PRO A 123 25.52 -5.12 -9.75
C PRO A 123 24.13 -5.35 -9.11
N LYS A 124 24.00 -5.25 -7.78
CA LYS A 124 22.69 -5.39 -7.11
C LYS A 124 21.70 -4.30 -7.52
N THR A 125 22.17 -3.09 -7.84
CA THR A 125 21.34 -1.99 -8.33
C THR A 125 20.64 -2.38 -9.64
N TRP A 126 21.38 -3.00 -10.56
CA TRP A 126 20.84 -3.45 -11.85
C TRP A 126 19.89 -4.63 -11.72
N ILE A 127 20.20 -5.60 -10.85
CA ILE A 127 19.29 -6.72 -10.56
C ILE A 127 17.96 -6.18 -10.00
N SER A 128 18.03 -5.21 -9.09
CA SER A 128 16.84 -4.60 -8.49
C SER A 128 16.02 -3.82 -9.52
N ALA A 129 16.69 -3.02 -10.37
CA ALA A 129 16.04 -2.27 -11.45
C ALA A 129 15.38 -3.19 -12.49
N ALA A 130 16.07 -4.25 -12.92
CA ALA A 130 15.49 -5.25 -13.82
C ALA A 130 14.26 -5.90 -13.18
N THR A 131 14.40 -6.40 -11.95
CA THR A 131 13.30 -7.02 -11.20
C THR A 131 12.09 -6.09 -11.10
N GLN A 132 12.32 -4.80 -10.82
CA GLN A 132 11.27 -3.78 -10.78
C GLN A 132 10.53 -3.65 -12.12
N ILE A 133 11.24 -3.60 -13.25
CA ILE A 133 10.61 -3.48 -14.58
C ILE A 133 9.78 -4.74 -14.90
N PHE A 134 10.32 -5.94 -14.63
CA PHE A 134 9.60 -7.20 -14.89
C PHE A 134 8.29 -7.29 -14.08
N PHE A 135 8.33 -6.96 -12.78
CA PHE A 135 7.12 -6.95 -11.95
C PHE A 135 6.17 -5.80 -12.29
N SER A 136 6.67 -4.61 -12.60
CA SER A 136 5.85 -3.45 -12.96
C SER A 136 5.05 -3.66 -14.24
N LEU A 137 5.63 -4.36 -15.23
CA LEU A 137 4.97 -4.68 -16.49
C LEU A 137 4.19 -6.00 -16.45
N GLY A 138 4.41 -6.83 -15.43
CA GLY A 138 3.79 -8.16 -15.35
C GLY A 138 4.23 -9.09 -16.49
N LEU A 139 5.48 -8.99 -16.93
CA LEU A 139 6.00 -9.83 -18.04
C LEU A 139 6.05 -11.30 -17.63
N GLY A 140 5.57 -12.19 -18.51
CA GLY A 140 5.60 -13.64 -18.29
C GLY A 140 4.45 -14.20 -17.44
N PHE A 141 3.52 -13.37 -16.96
CA PHE A 141 2.38 -13.82 -16.15
C PHE A 141 1.16 -14.31 -16.98
N GLY A 142 1.22 -14.21 -18.31
CA GLY A 142 0.15 -14.65 -19.22
C GLY A 142 -1.10 -13.75 -19.28
N SER A 143 -1.24 -12.80 -18.35
CA SER A 143 -2.38 -11.86 -18.30
C SER A 143 -2.49 -10.99 -19.55
N LEU A 144 -1.38 -10.42 -20.02
CA LEU A 144 -1.36 -9.60 -21.25
C LEU A 144 -1.71 -10.42 -22.50
N ILE A 145 -1.24 -11.67 -22.57
CA ILE A 145 -1.57 -12.59 -23.66
C ILE A 145 -3.07 -12.91 -23.65
N ALA A 146 -3.61 -13.22 -22.46
CA ALA A 146 -5.03 -13.48 -22.29
C ALA A 146 -5.89 -12.27 -22.69
N PHE A 147 -5.52 -11.05 -22.29
CA PHE A 147 -6.23 -9.84 -22.70
C PHE A 147 -6.12 -9.57 -24.20
N ALA A 148 -4.93 -9.73 -24.78
CA ALA A 148 -4.72 -9.53 -26.21
C ALA A 148 -5.54 -10.50 -27.08
N SER A 149 -5.83 -11.71 -26.58
CA SER A 149 -6.63 -12.71 -27.32
C SER A 149 -8.09 -12.31 -27.57
N TYR A 150 -8.59 -11.28 -26.87
CA TYR A 150 -9.94 -10.75 -27.07
C TYR A 150 -10.01 -9.54 -28.02
N ASN A 151 -8.87 -9.09 -28.57
CA ASN A 151 -8.84 -7.97 -29.52
C ASN A 151 -9.23 -8.42 -30.93
N GLU A 152 -9.77 -7.48 -31.71
CA GLU A 152 -10.00 -7.68 -33.15
C GLU A 152 -8.65 -7.89 -33.86
N PRO A 153 -8.60 -8.77 -34.87
CA PRO A 153 -7.40 -9.04 -35.67
C PRO A 153 -6.97 -7.86 -36.55
#